data_AF-A0A6G1IJ39-F1
#
_entry.id   AF-A0A6G1IJ39-F1
#
_cell.length_a   1.000
_cell.length_b   1.000
_cell.length_c   1.000
_cell.angle_alpha   90.00
_cell.angle_beta   90.00
_cell.angle_gamma   90.00
#
_symmetry.space_group_name_H-M   'P 1'
#
loop_
_entity.id
_entity.type
_entity.pdbx_description
1 polymer ?
#
loop_
_entity_poly.entity_id
_entity_poly.type
_entity_poly.pdbx_seq_one_letter_code
_entity_poly.pdbx_strand_id
1 'polypeptide(L)'
;MSAVLCRLLFTGPEPMCRGQHPTQTMCAYELIRQNENIAAVKHYDLVTTQLLFANAEFRKKVIQSRVENLSCRFSKVLTKAYPRAAGIAAINEPLVWFDRVVRLKKTLMMSPRDYRIHFVVPGTPYDARWMKPEDIDTTDAECRDRRVKICLFPALAEHTADALGPDADIEDALVMNKPFLPSSREREGFNRANMISKAVVLVE
;
A
#
# COMPACT_ATOMS: atom_id res chain seq x y z
N MET A 1 2.20 -14.36 -5.19
CA MET A 1 3.32 -13.40 -5.31
C MET A 1 2.93 -11.98 -4.91
N SER A 2 1.86 -11.43 -5.48
CA SER A 2 1.32 -10.10 -5.13
C SER A 2 1.06 -9.87 -3.65
N ALA A 3 0.40 -10.81 -2.95
CA ALA A 3 0.13 -10.69 -1.52
C ALA A 3 1.42 -10.53 -0.69
N VAL A 4 2.48 -11.27 -1.04
CA VAL A 4 3.78 -11.16 -0.39
C VAL A 4 4.40 -9.79 -0.68
N LEU A 5 4.38 -9.34 -1.94
CA LEU A 5 4.91 -8.03 -2.30
C LEU A 5 4.18 -6.91 -1.54
N CYS A 6 2.85 -6.92 -1.61
CA CYS A 6 2.03 -5.91 -0.96
C CYS A 6 2.27 -5.90 0.55
N ARG A 7 2.41 -7.06 1.19
CA ARG A 7 2.79 -7.12 2.61
C ARG A 7 4.18 -6.52 2.84
N LEU A 8 5.19 -6.84 2.03
CA LEU A 8 6.54 -6.26 2.21
C LEU A 8 6.58 -4.75 1.96
N LEU A 9 5.74 -4.25 1.05
CA LEU A 9 5.76 -2.86 0.62
C LEU A 9 4.84 -1.98 1.49
N PHE A 10 3.62 -2.43 1.78
CA PHE A 10 2.56 -1.64 2.40
C PHE A 10 2.34 -1.95 3.89
N THR A 11 3.09 -2.88 4.48
CA THR A 11 3.05 -3.11 5.93
C THR A 11 4.05 -2.22 6.64
N GLY A 12 3.56 -1.46 7.62
CA GLY A 12 4.37 -0.66 8.51
C GLY A 12 4.95 0.62 7.89
N PRO A 13 5.82 1.30 8.65
CA PRO A 13 6.33 2.61 8.28
C PRO A 13 7.16 2.58 7.00
N GLU A 14 7.09 3.63 6.18
CA GLU A 14 7.86 3.71 4.94
C GLU A 14 9.35 4.00 5.19
N PRO A 15 10.27 3.08 4.79
CA PRO A 15 11.70 3.27 4.97
C PRO A 15 12.30 4.45 4.21
N MET A 16 11.70 4.89 3.09
CA MET A 16 12.17 6.08 2.37
C MET A 16 12.11 7.37 3.23
N CYS A 17 11.27 7.40 4.25
CA CYS A 17 11.12 8.53 5.17
C CYS A 17 12.00 8.42 6.43
N ARG A 18 12.86 7.40 6.52
CA ARG A 18 13.70 7.19 7.71
C ARG A 18 14.65 8.39 7.89
N GLY A 19 14.64 8.96 9.10
CA GLY A 19 15.47 10.12 9.44
C GLY A 19 14.87 11.47 9.07
N GLN A 20 13.64 11.52 8.51
CA GLN A 20 12.94 12.77 8.25
C GLN A 20 12.42 13.47 9.50
N HIS A 21 12.33 12.74 10.60
CA HIS A 21 11.80 13.24 11.86
C HIS A 21 12.90 13.24 12.93
N PRO A 22 13.95 14.07 12.80
CA PRO A 22 14.90 14.27 13.87
C PRO A 22 14.19 14.87 15.09
N THR A 23 14.81 14.78 16.27
CA THR A 23 14.24 15.28 17.53
C THR A 23 13.69 16.69 17.42
N GLN A 24 14.38 17.58 16.71
CA GLN A 24 13.95 18.96 16.49
C GLN A 24 12.62 19.07 15.73
N THR A 25 12.42 18.26 14.70
CA THR A 25 11.15 18.20 13.94
C THR A 25 10.02 17.68 14.81
N MET A 26 10.27 16.66 15.63
CA MET A 26 9.27 16.14 16.56
C MET A 26 8.90 17.17 17.62
N CYS A 27 9.86 17.93 18.16
CA CYS A 27 9.56 19.05 19.06
C CYS A 27 8.72 20.14 18.38
N ALA A 28 8.98 20.44 17.10
CA ALA A 28 8.17 21.38 16.34
C ALA A 28 6.73 20.87 16.14
N TYR A 29 6.55 19.57 15.89
CA TYR A 29 5.22 18.95 15.81
C TYR A 29 4.48 18.97 17.13
N GLU A 30 5.15 18.80 18.27
CA GLU A 30 4.52 18.99 19.59
C GLU A 30 4.02 20.42 19.78
N LEU A 31 4.83 21.42 19.41
CA LEU A 31 4.40 22.82 19.48
C LEU A 31 3.19 23.09 18.57
N ILE A 32 3.17 22.56 17.35
CA ILE A 32 2.02 22.68 16.44
C ILE A 32 0.79 22.00 17.03
N ARG A 33 0.93 20.79 17.58
CA ARG A 33 -0.17 20.07 18.24
C ARG A 33 -0.78 20.89 19.38
N GLN A 34 0.06 21.51 20.21
CA GLN A 34 -0.37 22.30 21.37
C GLN A 34 -1.05 23.62 20.98
N ASN A 35 -0.58 24.30 19.93
CA ASN A 35 -1.13 25.59 19.51
C ASN A 35 -2.33 25.45 18.56
N GLU A 36 -2.37 24.38 17.77
CA GLU A 36 -3.42 24.11 16.80
C GLU A 36 -4.11 22.78 17.14
N ASN A 37 -3.73 21.70 16.46
CA ASN A 37 -4.23 20.35 16.69
C ASN A 37 -3.41 19.33 15.90
N ILE A 38 -3.73 18.05 16.07
CA ILE A 38 -3.06 16.94 15.38
C ILE A 38 -3.31 16.92 13.86
N ALA A 39 -4.41 17.49 13.37
CA ALA A 39 -4.69 17.58 11.94
C ALA A 39 -3.75 18.58 11.25
N ALA A 40 -3.37 19.66 11.93
CA ALA A 40 -2.33 20.57 11.46
C ALA A 40 -0.99 19.84 11.34
N VAL A 41 -0.60 19.04 12.34
CA VAL A 41 0.62 18.21 12.27
C VAL A 41 0.60 17.29 11.04
N LYS A 42 -0.51 16.58 10.79
CA LYS A 42 -0.69 15.74 9.59
C LYS A 42 -0.52 16.54 8.29
N HIS A 43 -1.08 17.75 8.24
CA HIS A 43 -0.96 18.63 7.08
C HIS A 43 0.49 19.08 6.84
N TYR A 44 1.18 19.55 7.88
CA TYR A 44 2.57 19.99 7.78
C TYR A 44 3.50 18.84 7.38
N ASP A 45 3.34 17.65 7.99
CA ASP A 45 4.13 16.47 7.61
C ASP A 45 3.88 16.04 6.15
N LEU A 46 2.64 16.15 5.68
CA LEU A 46 2.30 15.91 4.28
C LEU A 46 3.03 16.85 3.33
N VAL A 47 3.01 18.16 3.60
CA VAL A 47 3.69 19.16 2.78
C VAL A 47 5.20 18.95 2.81
N THR A 48 5.80 18.75 3.99
CA THR A 48 7.23 18.47 4.14
C THR A 48 7.65 17.22 3.37
N THR A 49 6.85 16.15 3.45
CA THR A 49 7.08 14.90 2.74
C THR A 49 6.96 15.08 1.23
N GLN A 50 5.98 15.83 0.74
CA GLN A 50 5.85 16.15 -0.69
C GLN A 50 7.07 16.94 -1.21
N LEU A 51 7.55 17.93 -0.45
CA LEU A 51 8.74 18.70 -0.80
C LEU A 51 10.00 17.83 -0.86
N LEU A 52 10.20 16.94 0.12
CA LEU A 52 11.28 15.96 0.10
C LEU A 52 11.21 15.10 -1.17
N PHE A 53 10.05 14.55 -1.47
CA PHE A 53 9.85 13.68 -2.62
C PHE A 53 9.94 14.41 -3.97
N ALA A 54 9.84 15.74 -3.98
CA ALA A 54 10.09 16.59 -5.13
C ALA A 54 11.59 16.88 -5.33
N ASN A 55 12.44 16.69 -4.32
CA ASN A 55 13.89 16.86 -4.46
C ASN A 55 14.46 15.86 -5.48
N ALA A 56 15.24 16.35 -6.46
CA ALA A 56 15.79 15.53 -7.55
C ALA A 56 16.81 14.48 -7.06
N GLU A 57 17.63 14.84 -6.07
CA GLU A 57 18.62 13.94 -5.50
C GLU A 57 17.95 12.79 -4.74
N PHE A 58 16.90 13.12 -3.96
CA PHE A 58 16.07 12.13 -3.31
C PHE A 58 15.42 11.18 -4.33
N ARG A 59 14.82 11.74 -5.39
CA ARG A 59 14.18 10.96 -6.46
C ARG A 59 15.14 9.98 -7.14
N LYS A 60 16.40 10.37 -7.35
CA LYS A 60 17.38 9.53 -8.03
C LYS A 60 17.95 8.46 -7.10
N LYS A 61 18.46 8.84 -5.92
CA LYS A 61 19.21 7.92 -5.06
C LYS A 61 18.31 7.07 -4.16
N VAL A 62 17.32 7.69 -3.51
CA VAL A 62 16.53 7.00 -2.47
C VAL A 62 15.52 6.05 -3.08
N ILE A 63 14.83 6.46 -4.16
CA ILE A 63 13.87 5.57 -4.85
C ILE A 63 14.60 4.37 -5.45
N GLN A 64 15.73 4.57 -6.13
CA GLN A 64 16.51 3.47 -6.68
C GLN A 64 16.99 2.50 -5.60
N SER A 65 17.57 3.01 -4.51
CA SER A 65 17.97 2.18 -3.37
C SER A 65 16.78 1.41 -2.77
N ARG A 66 15.60 2.05 -2.68
CA ARG A 66 14.39 1.39 -2.19
C ARG A 66 13.95 0.25 -3.10
N VAL A 67 14.01 0.44 -4.42
CA VAL A 67 13.69 -0.55 -5.45
C VAL A 67 14.62 -1.77 -5.35
N GLU A 68 15.93 -1.52 -5.28
CA GLU A 68 16.95 -2.58 -5.17
C GLU A 68 16.78 -3.38 -3.87
N ASN A 69 16.58 -2.69 -2.74
CA ASN A 69 16.35 -3.33 -1.45
C ASN A 69 15.06 -4.16 -1.42
N LEU A 70 13.97 -3.64 -1.99
CA LEU A 70 12.69 -4.35 -2.07
C LEU A 70 12.81 -5.58 -2.96
N SER A 71 13.45 -5.44 -4.13
CA SER A 71 13.72 -6.54 -5.06
C SER A 71 14.50 -7.66 -4.38
N CYS A 72 15.63 -7.32 -3.73
CA CYS A 72 16.46 -8.28 -3.01
C CYS A 72 15.68 -9.01 -1.90
N ARG A 73 14.90 -8.28 -1.09
CA ARG A 73 14.08 -8.87 -0.02
C ARG A 73 12.99 -9.79 -0.58
N PHE A 74 12.30 -9.37 -1.64
CA PHE A 74 11.25 -10.16 -2.27
C PHE A 74 11.83 -11.45 -2.87
N SER A 75 12.98 -11.38 -3.55
CA SER A 75 13.69 -12.55 -4.07
C SER A 75 13.98 -13.56 -2.98
N LYS A 76 14.58 -13.11 -1.86
CA LYS A 76 14.91 -13.99 -0.73
C LYS A 76 13.67 -14.68 -0.15
N VAL A 77 12.57 -13.95 0.01
CA VAL A 77 11.32 -14.52 0.52
C VAL A 77 10.74 -15.54 -0.46
N LEU A 78 10.72 -15.24 -1.76
CA LEU A 78 10.21 -16.16 -2.77
C LEU A 78 11.05 -17.43 -2.88
N THR A 79 12.38 -17.32 -2.94
CA THR A 79 13.26 -18.50 -3.01
C THR A 79 13.11 -19.39 -1.78
N LYS A 80 12.91 -18.80 -0.59
CA LYS A 80 12.68 -19.57 0.64
C LYS A 80 11.31 -20.26 0.66
N ALA A 81 10.26 -19.56 0.24
CA ALA A 81 8.89 -20.08 0.27
C ALA A 81 8.61 -21.06 -0.88
N TYR A 82 9.22 -20.84 -2.05
CA TYR A 82 9.00 -21.61 -3.29
C TYR A 82 10.33 -21.86 -4.01
N PRO A 83 11.19 -22.77 -3.52
CA PRO A 83 12.54 -22.98 -4.06
C PRO A 83 12.57 -23.39 -5.54
N ARG A 84 11.47 -24.00 -6.03
CA ARG A 84 11.34 -24.50 -7.41
C ARG A 84 10.63 -23.54 -8.36
N ALA A 85 10.14 -22.40 -7.87
CA ALA A 85 9.51 -21.42 -8.74
C ALA A 85 10.58 -20.67 -9.55
N ALA A 86 10.28 -20.33 -10.80
CA ALA A 86 11.15 -19.48 -11.63
C ALA A 86 11.41 -18.09 -11.01
N GLY A 87 10.61 -17.70 -10.02
CA GLY A 87 10.81 -16.51 -9.22
C GLY A 87 10.60 -15.23 -10.01
N ILE A 88 11.23 -14.15 -9.55
CA ILE A 88 11.14 -12.82 -10.20
C ILE A 88 11.95 -12.79 -11.51
N ALA A 89 12.92 -13.70 -11.68
CA ALA A 89 13.74 -13.76 -12.90
C ALA A 89 12.91 -14.08 -14.15
N ALA A 90 11.72 -14.68 -13.98
CA ALA A 90 10.78 -14.92 -15.05
C ALA A 90 9.95 -13.69 -15.47
N ILE A 91 10.04 -12.57 -14.73
CA ILE A 91 9.35 -11.33 -15.06
C ILE A 91 10.24 -10.51 -16.01
N ASN A 92 9.67 -10.03 -17.12
CA ASN A 92 10.37 -9.08 -17.99
C ASN A 92 10.63 -7.78 -17.20
N GLU A 93 11.91 -7.36 -17.13
CA GLU A 93 12.34 -6.13 -16.47
C GLU A 93 11.87 -6.00 -15.00
N PRO A 94 12.29 -6.89 -14.09
CA PRO A 94 11.76 -6.94 -12.73
C PRO A 94 11.96 -5.63 -11.97
N LEU A 95 13.08 -4.93 -12.20
CA LEU A 95 13.37 -3.64 -11.56
C LEU A 95 12.40 -2.54 -12.01
N VAL A 96 11.96 -2.53 -13.27
CA VAL A 96 10.97 -1.58 -13.76
C VAL A 96 9.63 -1.81 -13.07
N TRP A 97 9.25 -3.06 -12.87
CA TRP A 97 8.06 -3.39 -12.10
C TRP A 97 8.16 -2.95 -10.63
N PHE A 98 9.31 -3.18 -9.98
CA PHE A 98 9.54 -2.70 -8.62
C PHE A 98 9.51 -1.18 -8.50
N ASP A 99 10.09 -0.47 -9.46
CA ASP A 99 10.03 1.00 -9.53
C ASP A 99 8.57 1.49 -9.61
N ARG A 100 7.75 0.88 -10.46
CA ARG A 100 6.32 1.21 -10.57
C ARG A 100 5.58 1.04 -9.25
N VAL A 101 5.79 -0.08 -8.53
CA VAL A 101 5.09 -0.30 -7.24
C VAL A 101 5.59 0.63 -6.13
N VAL A 102 6.90 0.94 -6.09
CA VAL A 102 7.44 1.91 -5.12
C VAL A 102 6.87 3.31 -5.40
N ARG A 103 6.78 3.72 -6.67
CA ARG A 103 6.13 4.98 -7.07
C ARG A 103 4.65 5.01 -6.75
N LEU A 104 3.94 3.89 -6.93
CA LEU A 104 2.54 3.77 -6.51
C LEU A 104 2.41 4.01 -5.01
N LYS A 105 3.21 3.33 -4.17
CA LYS A 105 3.17 3.55 -2.72
C LYS A 105 3.42 5.01 -2.36
N LYS A 106 4.47 5.63 -2.94
CA LYS A 106 4.77 7.05 -2.78
C LYS A 106 3.56 7.92 -3.11
N THR A 107 2.89 7.65 -4.24
CA THR A 107 1.70 8.41 -4.68
C THR A 107 0.56 8.30 -3.66
N LEU A 108 0.29 7.09 -3.17
CA LEU A 108 -0.78 6.85 -2.20
C LEU A 108 -0.47 7.47 -0.82
N MET A 109 0.80 7.49 -0.42
CA MET A 109 1.25 8.16 0.82
C MET A 109 1.03 9.67 0.77
N MET A 110 1.42 10.31 -0.34
CA MET A 110 1.32 11.76 -0.52
C MET A 110 -0.10 12.23 -0.88
N SER A 111 -1.05 11.32 -1.07
CA SER A 111 -2.44 11.66 -1.32
C SER A 111 -3.10 12.12 -0.01
N PRO A 112 -3.93 13.19 -0.03
CA PRO A 112 -4.69 13.61 1.15
C PRO A 112 -5.81 12.62 1.52
N ARG A 113 -6.16 11.72 0.60
CA ARG A 113 -7.15 10.65 0.80
C ARG A 113 -6.51 9.42 1.40
N ASP A 114 -7.27 8.66 2.17
CA ASP A 114 -6.84 7.37 2.71
C ASP A 114 -7.27 6.21 1.81
N TYR A 115 -6.46 5.15 1.78
CA TYR A 115 -6.72 3.99 0.93
C TYR A 115 -6.50 2.69 1.69
N ARG A 116 -7.23 1.66 1.29
CA ARG A 116 -7.11 0.30 1.82
C ARG A 116 -6.96 -0.71 0.69
N ILE A 117 -6.03 -1.64 0.91
CA ILE A 117 -5.71 -2.75 0.02
C ILE A 117 -6.44 -3.99 0.55
N HIS A 118 -7.43 -4.45 -0.21
CA HIS A 118 -8.28 -5.58 0.16
C HIS A 118 -7.89 -6.83 -0.61
N PHE A 119 -7.44 -7.86 0.11
CA PHE A 119 -7.19 -9.19 -0.45
C PHE A 119 -8.46 -10.02 -0.46
N VAL A 120 -8.64 -10.78 -1.52
CA VAL A 120 -9.69 -11.79 -1.58
C VAL A 120 -9.14 -13.10 -1.02
N VAL A 121 -9.84 -13.66 -0.04
CA VAL A 121 -9.45 -14.93 0.57
C VAL A 121 -9.88 -16.08 -0.34
N PRO A 122 -9.06 -17.13 -0.53
CA PRO A 122 -9.48 -18.34 -1.22
C PRO A 122 -10.78 -18.92 -0.64
N GLY A 123 -11.64 -19.47 -1.50
CA GLY A 123 -12.98 -19.96 -1.17
C GLY A 123 -14.08 -18.90 -1.14
N THR A 124 -13.75 -17.60 -1.23
CA THR A 124 -14.74 -16.52 -1.31
C THR A 124 -15.54 -16.63 -2.62
N PRO A 125 -16.89 -16.52 -2.60
CA PRO A 125 -17.68 -16.47 -3.83
C PRO A 125 -17.26 -15.30 -4.72
N TYR A 126 -17.20 -15.53 -6.04
CA TYR A 126 -16.88 -14.48 -6.98
C TYR A 126 -17.97 -13.38 -6.99
N ASP A 127 -17.55 -12.12 -6.97
CA ASP A 127 -18.46 -10.96 -7.04
C ASP A 127 -17.91 -9.93 -8.04
N ALA A 128 -18.52 -9.91 -9.22
CA ALA A 128 -18.16 -9.04 -10.34
C ALA A 128 -18.15 -7.55 -9.99
N ARG A 129 -18.84 -7.11 -8.91
CA ARG A 129 -18.82 -5.70 -8.50
C ARG A 129 -17.44 -5.26 -8.05
N TRP A 130 -16.64 -6.17 -7.49
CA TRP A 130 -15.34 -5.84 -6.92
C TRP A 130 -14.19 -6.77 -7.29
N MET A 131 -14.49 -7.82 -8.06
CA MET A 131 -13.53 -8.77 -8.58
C MET A 131 -13.54 -8.77 -10.11
N LYS A 132 -12.40 -9.10 -10.71
CA LYS A 132 -12.22 -9.37 -12.13
C LYS A 132 -11.51 -10.73 -12.26
N PRO A 133 -12.00 -11.65 -13.12
CA PRO A 133 -11.22 -12.84 -13.43
C PRO A 133 -9.93 -12.44 -14.17
N GLU A 134 -8.83 -13.14 -13.91
CA GLU A 134 -7.57 -12.94 -14.64
C GLU A 134 -7.69 -13.41 -16.10
N ASP A 135 -8.46 -14.47 -16.34
CA ASP A 135 -8.55 -15.11 -17.64
C ASP A 135 -9.27 -14.22 -18.65
N ILE A 136 -8.60 -13.94 -19.77
CA ILE A 136 -9.01 -12.97 -20.80
C ILE A 136 -10.32 -13.40 -21.44
N ASP A 137 -10.56 -14.70 -21.52
CA ASP A 137 -11.72 -15.28 -22.19
C ASP A 137 -12.88 -15.57 -21.22
N THR A 138 -12.66 -15.44 -19.90
CA THR A 138 -13.72 -15.71 -18.93
C THR A 138 -14.54 -14.46 -18.65
N THR A 139 -15.85 -14.56 -18.87
CA THR A 139 -16.81 -13.51 -18.56
C THR A 139 -17.25 -13.54 -17.09
N ASP A 140 -17.69 -12.40 -16.58
CA ASP A 140 -18.27 -12.29 -15.23
C ASP A 140 -19.47 -13.25 -15.03
N ALA A 141 -20.21 -13.54 -16.12
CA ALA A 141 -21.35 -14.44 -16.10
C ALA A 141 -20.94 -15.90 -15.84
N GLU A 142 -19.85 -16.35 -16.45
CA GLU A 142 -19.30 -17.71 -16.28
C GLU A 142 -18.66 -17.92 -14.91
N CYS A 143 -18.30 -16.83 -14.22
CA CYS A 143 -17.72 -16.87 -12.88
C CYS A 143 -18.76 -16.86 -11.76
N ARG A 144 -20.05 -16.64 -12.04
CA ARG A 144 -21.07 -16.31 -11.02
C ARG A 144 -21.14 -17.32 -9.87
N ASP A 145 -21.03 -18.60 -10.18
CA ASP A 145 -21.14 -19.69 -9.19
C ASP A 145 -19.77 -20.25 -8.77
N ARG A 146 -18.68 -19.64 -9.25
CA ARG A 146 -17.32 -20.06 -8.94
C ARG A 146 -16.80 -19.42 -7.66
N ARG A 147 -15.78 -20.04 -7.08
CA ARG A 147 -15.10 -19.52 -5.89
C ARG A 147 -13.69 -19.09 -6.25
N VAL A 148 -13.20 -18.12 -5.51
CA VAL A 148 -11.85 -17.60 -5.70
C VAL A 148 -10.85 -18.66 -5.25
N LYS A 149 -9.98 -19.10 -6.15
CA LYS A 149 -8.86 -19.98 -5.84
C LYS A 149 -7.68 -19.18 -5.29
N ILE A 150 -7.34 -18.06 -5.95
CA ILE A 150 -6.23 -17.20 -5.54
C ILE A 150 -6.49 -15.74 -5.95
N CYS A 151 -6.12 -14.82 -5.07
CA CYS A 151 -6.05 -13.39 -5.38
C CYS A 151 -4.69 -13.07 -6.03
N LEU A 152 -4.73 -12.71 -7.31
CA LEU A 152 -3.55 -12.32 -8.08
C LEU A 152 -3.22 -10.84 -7.90
N PHE A 153 -4.22 -9.96 -7.81
CA PHE A 153 -4.02 -8.56 -7.46
C PHE A 153 -5.10 -8.10 -6.49
N PRO A 154 -4.76 -7.39 -5.40
CA PRO A 154 -5.76 -6.94 -4.44
C PRO A 154 -6.61 -5.80 -5.01
N ALA A 155 -7.80 -5.61 -4.44
CA ALA A 155 -8.59 -4.42 -4.69
C ALA A 155 -7.98 -3.22 -3.96
N LEU A 156 -8.13 -2.03 -4.55
CA LEU A 156 -7.81 -0.76 -3.92
C LEU A 156 -9.11 0.01 -3.70
N ALA A 157 -9.40 0.38 -2.46
CA ALA A 157 -10.54 1.21 -2.11
C ALA A 157 -10.09 2.50 -1.44
N GLU A 158 -10.77 3.58 -1.77
CA GLU A 158 -10.70 4.81 -1.00
C GLU A 158 -11.40 4.58 0.35
N HIS A 159 -10.80 5.11 1.39
CA HIS A 159 -11.28 4.99 2.75
C HIS A 159 -11.42 6.38 3.35
N THR A 160 -12.59 6.65 3.90
CA THR A 160 -12.80 7.84 4.72
C THR A 160 -12.20 7.55 6.09
N ALA A 161 -10.97 8.01 6.32
CA ALA A 161 -10.35 7.83 7.62
C ALA A 161 -11.13 8.59 8.69
N ASP A 162 -11.23 7.96 9.86
CA ASP A 162 -11.70 8.64 11.06
C ASP A 162 -10.80 9.84 11.34
N ALA A 163 -11.40 10.93 11.82
CA ALA A 163 -10.63 12.05 12.33
C ALA A 163 -9.71 11.55 13.46
N LEU A 164 -8.46 12.00 13.47
CA LEU A 164 -7.56 11.72 14.57
C LEU A 164 -8.17 12.29 15.85
N GLY A 165 -8.25 11.46 16.88
CA GLY A 165 -8.76 11.85 18.19
C GLY A 165 -7.86 12.89 18.86
N PRO A 166 -8.35 13.59 19.91
CA PRO A 166 -7.55 14.54 20.68
C PRO A 166 -6.33 13.88 21.35
N ASP A 167 -6.47 12.61 21.70
CA ASP A 167 -5.43 11.80 22.35
C ASP A 167 -4.53 11.07 21.34
N ALA A 168 -4.69 11.30 20.04
CA ALA A 168 -3.84 10.67 19.03
C ALA A 168 -2.37 11.09 19.18
N ASP A 169 -1.46 10.14 18.98
CA ASP A 169 -0.04 10.41 19.04
C ASP A 169 0.42 11.11 17.76
N ILE A 170 1.50 11.90 17.85
CA ILE A 170 2.11 12.53 16.67
C ILE A 170 2.47 11.49 15.61
N GLU A 171 2.88 10.30 16.03
CA GLU A 171 3.20 9.20 15.13
C GLU A 171 2.03 8.79 14.23
N ASP A 172 0.78 8.91 14.70
CA ASP A 172 -0.42 8.61 13.91
C ASP A 172 -0.67 9.65 12.79
N ALA A 173 -0.14 10.87 12.97
CA ALA A 173 -0.24 11.95 12.00
C ALA A 173 0.83 11.88 10.90
N LEU A 174 1.91 11.10 11.10
CA LEU A 174 3.02 11.05 10.15
C LEU A 174 2.65 10.25 8.88
N VAL A 175 2.92 10.82 7.72
CA VAL A 175 2.71 10.21 6.40
C VAL A 175 3.42 8.87 6.29
N MET A 176 4.60 8.72 6.90
CA MET A 176 5.35 7.47 6.87
C MET A 176 4.60 6.30 7.53
N ASN A 177 3.71 6.58 8.48
CA ASN A 177 2.94 5.60 9.25
C ASN A 177 1.54 5.33 8.68
N LYS A 178 1.19 5.98 7.57
CA LYS A 178 -0.12 5.84 6.94
C LYS A 178 -0.45 4.36 6.66
N PRO A 179 -1.55 3.82 7.22
CA PRO A 179 -1.91 2.43 7.04
C PRO A 179 -2.54 2.20 5.65
N PHE A 180 -2.17 1.09 5.02
CA PHE A 180 -2.75 0.66 3.74
C PHE A 180 -3.45 -0.69 3.82
N LEU A 181 -3.18 -1.48 4.85
CA LEU A 181 -3.86 -2.75 5.07
C LEU A 181 -5.00 -2.54 6.07
N PRO A 182 -6.20 -3.06 5.81
CA PRO A 182 -7.33 -2.89 6.71
C PRO A 182 -7.14 -3.73 7.98
N SER A 183 -7.48 -3.12 9.11
CA SER A 183 -7.76 -3.74 10.40
C SER A 183 -8.95 -4.71 10.30
N SER A 184 -9.17 -5.53 11.33
CA SER A 184 -10.30 -6.48 11.35
C SER A 184 -11.65 -5.77 11.20
N ARG A 185 -11.85 -4.66 11.92
CA ARG A 185 -13.07 -3.84 11.86
C ARG A 185 -13.30 -3.25 10.47
N GLU A 186 -12.25 -2.74 9.83
CA GLU A 186 -12.34 -2.19 8.47
C GLU A 186 -12.64 -3.25 7.40
N ARG A 187 -12.26 -4.53 7.64
CA ARG A 187 -12.61 -5.63 6.73
C ARG A 187 -14.10 -5.96 6.78
N GLU A 188 -14.69 -5.91 7.96
CA GLU A 188 -16.13 -6.15 8.16
C GLU A 188 -16.97 -5.04 7.52
N GLY A 189 -16.50 -3.79 7.63
CA GLY A 189 -17.15 -2.60 7.05
C GLY A 189 -16.80 -2.32 5.58
N PHE A 190 -16.27 -3.30 4.83
CA PHE A 190 -15.80 -3.05 3.46
C PHE A 190 -16.93 -2.58 2.52
N ASN A 191 -16.84 -1.32 2.07
CA ASN A 191 -17.78 -0.73 1.13
C ASN A 191 -17.25 -0.81 -0.32
N ARG A 192 -17.92 -1.61 -1.15
CA ARG A 192 -17.58 -1.82 -2.57
C ARG A 192 -17.77 -0.57 -3.43
N ALA A 193 -18.60 0.39 -3.00
CA ALA A 193 -18.86 1.61 -3.75
C ALA A 193 -17.63 2.55 -3.81
N ASN A 194 -16.72 2.43 -2.84
CA ASN A 194 -15.54 3.29 -2.74
C ASN A 194 -14.31 2.71 -3.44
N MET A 195 -14.49 1.74 -4.31
CA MET A 195 -13.39 1.11 -5.00
C MET A 195 -12.80 2.00 -6.10
N ILE A 196 -11.47 2.03 -6.11
CA ILE A 196 -10.67 2.63 -7.17
C ILE A 196 -10.24 1.55 -8.18
N SER A 197 -9.96 0.33 -7.70
CA SER A 197 -9.59 -0.81 -8.54
C SER A 197 -10.17 -2.11 -8.01
N LYS A 198 -10.69 -2.94 -8.92
CA LYS A 198 -11.14 -4.31 -8.61
C LYS A 198 -9.94 -5.19 -8.25
N ALA A 199 -10.21 -6.20 -7.42
CA ALA A 199 -9.28 -7.30 -7.22
C ALA A 199 -9.24 -8.16 -8.49
N VAL A 200 -8.09 -8.70 -8.82
CA VAL A 200 -7.96 -9.69 -9.90
C VAL A 200 -7.75 -11.06 -9.28
N VAL A 201 -8.58 -12.01 -9.69
CA VAL A 201 -8.69 -13.32 -9.05
C VAL A 201 -8.69 -14.44 -10.09
N LEU A 202 -8.12 -15.58 -9.71
CA LEU A 202 -8.35 -16.84 -10.38
C LEU A 202 -9.52 -17.53 -9.67
N VAL A 203 -10.45 -18.07 -10.44
CA VAL A 203 -11.65 -18.75 -9.92
C VAL A 203 -11.64 -20.24 -10.28
N GLU A 204 -12.31 -21.06 -9.48
CA GLU A 204 -12.51 -22.50 -9.68
C GLU A 204 -13.94 -22.92 -9.36
#